data_AF-A0A7W1NVG5-F1
#
_entry.id   AF-A0A7W1NVG5-F1
#
_cell.length_a   1.000
_cell.length_b   1.000
_cell.length_c   1.000
_cell.angle_alpha   90.00
_cell.angle_beta   90.00
_cell.angle_gamma   90.00
#
_symmetry.space_group_name_H-M   'P 1'
#
loop_
_entity.id
_entity.type
_entity.pdbx_description
1 polymer ?
#
loop_
_entity_poly.entity_id
_entity_poly.type
_entity_poly.pdbx_seq_one_letter_code
_entity_poly.pdbx_strand_id
1 'polypeptide(L)'
;MQRYKLLLVVILVLALTGIVRAQQITNVTSFMLDLRSDLENTANQALGDGKRPDSWTFDINNTASPTYAADLWYDNELLATAVFGDQRPDGWIGAPVTKDINLVARNIRHDLELTADKVFGPNNRPEGWKGNITLFKCDRTIMNTVLILQTTFNAKSATANDAVNYCQTVSSENQSLVLKQVLSAPEIDAGLPDLLLAARGDIERLADEELGLNTRPNGWVGNKDKTSPNLLSDNFLDLENLANEKLGVGQRPPGWLGTPPAVPIYGYQYLRFNLELLANTLGKTPRPRGWQGVNPVESCPTPLQNLVTLAQRAYGFSADSVPAGAFCQQLAVTVNNTIENPPPPDTTSAANDKFVFQGKYAFTYLDVKATQYMGIMPGGTKFKAWYRNFGDSTMMFVSGSDFALFVDRRWTDMPQDTYERLPSLEGVKPLTFCDAAWCNGPGPTPTPTGGGAIQALINQGTPPAPPDINQVQNQKTQVSWNNIRVTYLLDNAAARTAQVTLEICADTSQTDCEPVTRVYDNTTGTAKAVLSQQNNLNVYEFAYGYTSNLLIEGPTRFSPDVWISDPTIR
;
A
#
# COMPACT_ATOMS: atom_id res chain seq x y z
N MET A 1 -3.21 -26.82 46.24
CA MET A 1 -1.95 -26.57 45.49
C MET A 1 -1.84 -27.35 44.16
N GLN A 2 -2.47 -28.53 43.99
CA GLN A 2 -2.41 -29.29 42.72
C GLN A 2 -3.13 -28.63 41.53
N ARG A 3 -4.21 -27.87 41.76
CA ARG A 3 -4.95 -27.18 40.69
C ARG A 3 -4.20 -26.00 40.06
N TYR A 4 -3.30 -25.35 40.81
CA TYR A 4 -2.44 -24.28 40.28
C TYR A 4 -1.27 -24.82 39.46
N LYS A 5 -0.78 -26.04 39.75
CA LYS A 5 0.26 -26.68 38.94
C LYS A 5 -0.27 -27.09 37.56
N LEU A 6 -1.52 -27.55 37.45
CA LEU A 6 -2.12 -27.88 36.15
C LEU A 6 -2.36 -26.62 35.30
N LEU A 7 -2.78 -25.52 35.92
CA LEU A 7 -3.00 -24.25 35.22
C LEU A 7 -1.68 -23.62 34.76
N LEU A 8 -0.62 -23.71 35.57
CA LEU A 8 0.72 -23.26 35.19
C LEU A 8 1.33 -24.12 34.07
N VAL A 9 1.10 -25.44 34.06
CA VAL A 9 1.57 -26.31 32.96
C VAL A 9 0.80 -26.02 31.67
N VAL A 10 -0.51 -25.75 31.71
CA VAL A 10 -1.28 -25.36 30.53
C VAL A 10 -0.84 -23.98 30.01
N ILE A 11 -0.53 -23.03 30.89
CA ILE A 11 0.01 -21.72 30.50
C ILE A 11 1.45 -21.82 29.98
N LEU A 12 2.28 -22.72 30.52
CA LEU A 12 3.65 -22.95 30.03
C LEU A 12 3.66 -23.70 28.68
N VAL A 13 2.70 -24.59 28.44
CA VAL A 13 2.54 -25.32 27.16
C VAL A 13 1.95 -24.40 26.08
N LEU A 14 1.07 -23.46 26.44
CA LEU A 14 0.60 -22.40 25.52
C LEU A 14 1.66 -21.31 25.27
N ALA A 15 2.67 -21.18 26.12
CA ALA A 15 3.80 -20.25 25.91
C ALA A 15 4.95 -20.86 25.08
N LEU A 16 4.89 -22.15 24.74
CA LEU A 16 5.91 -22.87 23.96
C LEU A 16 5.47 -23.23 22.54
N THR A 17 4.27 -22.84 22.10
CA THR A 17 3.96 -22.81 20.67
C THR A 17 4.74 -21.64 20.05
N GLY A 18 5.97 -21.92 19.63
CA GLY A 18 6.73 -21.03 18.78
C GLY A 18 5.82 -20.61 17.62
N ILE A 19 5.56 -19.31 17.51
CA ILE A 19 4.85 -18.74 16.38
C ILE A 19 5.73 -19.02 15.15
N VAL A 20 5.47 -20.14 14.48
CA VAL A 20 6.07 -20.44 13.18
C VAL A 20 5.47 -19.43 12.22
N ARG A 21 6.27 -18.42 11.90
CA ARG A 21 5.89 -17.29 11.06
C ARG A 21 5.54 -17.80 9.66
N ALA A 22 4.31 -17.53 9.21
CA ALA A 22 3.92 -17.69 7.82
C ALA A 22 4.50 -16.55 6.98
N GLN A 23 5.62 -16.83 6.30
CA GLN A 23 6.35 -16.10 5.23
C GLN A 23 7.82 -15.94 5.61
N GLN A 24 8.80 -16.33 4.79
CA GLN A 24 8.97 -16.23 3.34
C GLN A 24 9.83 -17.42 2.88
N ILE A 25 10.05 -17.63 1.57
CA ILE A 25 11.22 -18.42 1.13
C ILE A 25 12.46 -17.64 1.61
N THR A 26 13.03 -18.06 2.73
CA THR A 26 14.14 -17.34 3.39
C THR A 26 15.45 -17.50 2.63
N ASN A 27 15.61 -18.63 1.95
CA ASN A 27 16.73 -18.93 1.08
C ASN A 27 16.21 -19.67 -0.16
N VAL A 28 16.06 -18.94 -1.27
CA VAL A 28 15.53 -19.49 -2.52
C VAL A 28 16.39 -20.62 -3.07
N THR A 29 17.71 -20.54 -2.91
CA THR A 29 18.64 -21.58 -3.34
C THR A 29 18.39 -22.90 -2.63
N SER A 30 18.32 -22.89 -1.29
CA SER A 30 18.02 -24.09 -0.51
C SER A 30 16.64 -24.63 -0.84
N PHE A 31 15.65 -23.75 -0.98
CA PHE A 31 14.28 -24.13 -1.29
C PHE A 31 14.17 -24.83 -2.66
N MET A 32 14.86 -24.32 -3.67
CA MET A 32 14.87 -24.91 -5.01
C MET A 32 15.61 -26.26 -5.05
N LEU A 33 16.62 -26.47 -4.20
CA LEU A 33 17.28 -27.78 -4.03
C LEU A 33 16.35 -28.79 -3.35
N ASP A 34 15.66 -28.37 -2.29
CA ASP A 34 14.66 -29.20 -1.61
C ASP A 34 13.52 -29.58 -2.56
N LEU A 35 13.05 -28.63 -3.38
CA LEU A 35 12.05 -28.85 -4.41
C LEU A 35 12.53 -29.82 -5.49
N ARG A 36 13.80 -29.70 -5.94
CA ARG A 36 14.40 -30.67 -6.88
C ARG A 36 14.46 -32.06 -6.28
N SER A 37 14.89 -32.19 -5.03
CA SER A 37 14.95 -33.48 -4.33
C SER A 37 13.57 -34.13 -4.25
N ASP A 38 12.54 -33.36 -3.87
CA ASP A 38 11.15 -33.82 -3.79
C ASP A 38 10.62 -34.21 -5.18
N LEU A 39 10.97 -33.49 -6.25
CA LEU A 39 10.64 -33.84 -7.63
C LEU A 39 11.26 -35.17 -8.05
N GLU A 40 12.56 -35.36 -7.79
CA GLU A 40 13.28 -36.59 -8.12
C GLU A 40 12.72 -37.81 -7.35
N ASN A 41 12.37 -37.63 -6.08
CA ASN A 41 11.72 -38.67 -5.27
C ASN A 41 10.33 -39.03 -5.80
N THR A 42 9.55 -38.02 -6.21
CA THR A 42 8.23 -38.25 -6.82
C THR A 42 8.36 -38.99 -8.14
N ALA A 43 9.34 -38.61 -8.97
CA ALA A 43 9.62 -39.29 -10.23
C ALA A 43 10.05 -40.75 -10.04
N ASN A 44 10.93 -41.03 -9.05
CA ASN A 44 11.32 -42.40 -8.72
C ASN A 44 10.11 -43.26 -8.32
N GLN A 45 9.21 -42.72 -7.49
CA GLN A 45 8.01 -43.46 -7.10
C GLN A 45 7.05 -43.67 -8.28
N ALA A 46 6.85 -42.65 -9.11
CA ALA A 46 5.88 -42.70 -10.21
C ALA A 46 6.34 -43.56 -11.39
N LEU A 47 7.64 -43.50 -11.73
CA LEU A 47 8.19 -44.06 -12.97
C LEU A 47 9.15 -45.24 -12.72
N GLY A 48 9.62 -45.40 -11.49
CA GLY A 48 10.68 -46.32 -11.08
C GLY A 48 12.04 -45.62 -10.91
N ASP A 49 12.89 -46.21 -10.07
CA ASP A 49 14.18 -45.62 -9.71
C ASP A 49 15.05 -45.32 -10.93
N GLY A 50 15.52 -44.07 -11.01
CA GLY A 50 16.38 -43.57 -12.09
C GLY A 50 15.71 -43.44 -13.46
N LYS A 51 14.43 -43.78 -13.60
CA LYS A 51 13.69 -43.60 -14.86
C LYS A 51 13.11 -42.20 -14.94
N ARG A 52 13.35 -41.51 -16.05
CA ARG A 52 12.84 -40.17 -16.30
C ARG A 52 12.15 -40.10 -17.67
N PRO A 53 11.18 -39.20 -17.86
CA PRO A 53 10.65 -38.87 -19.17
C PRO A 53 11.76 -38.43 -20.13
N ASP A 54 11.52 -38.58 -21.42
CA ASP A 54 12.41 -38.07 -22.46
C ASP A 54 12.58 -36.56 -22.31
N SER A 55 13.80 -36.05 -22.55
CA SER A 55 14.18 -34.63 -22.42
C SER A 55 14.23 -34.08 -20.99
N TRP A 56 14.18 -34.92 -19.96
CA TRP A 56 14.51 -34.49 -18.59
C TRP A 56 15.86 -33.76 -18.57
N THR A 57 15.93 -32.60 -17.91
CA THR A 57 17.08 -31.69 -18.03
C THR A 57 18.31 -32.16 -17.26
N PHE A 58 18.09 -32.93 -16.19
CA PHE A 58 19.13 -33.37 -15.25
C PHE A 58 19.94 -32.23 -14.61
N ASP A 59 19.40 -31.00 -14.53
CA ASP A 59 19.97 -29.95 -13.71
C ASP A 59 19.58 -30.15 -12.22
N ILE A 60 20.37 -30.98 -11.53
CA ILE A 60 20.03 -31.48 -10.19
C ILE A 60 20.53 -30.57 -9.07
N ASN A 61 21.62 -29.82 -9.27
CA ASN A 61 22.26 -29.06 -8.20
C ASN A 61 22.93 -27.75 -8.62
N ASN A 62 22.84 -27.33 -9.89
CA ASN A 62 23.46 -26.09 -10.33
C ASN A 62 22.52 -24.90 -10.17
N THR A 63 22.19 -24.55 -8.92
CA THR A 63 21.32 -23.39 -8.63
C THR A 63 21.86 -22.05 -9.09
N ALA A 64 23.14 -21.98 -9.49
CA ALA A 64 23.74 -20.79 -10.11
C ALA A 64 23.46 -20.70 -11.61
N SER A 65 22.95 -21.78 -12.23
CA SER A 65 22.53 -21.80 -13.63
C SER A 65 21.40 -20.79 -13.85
N PRO A 66 21.46 -19.95 -14.91
CA PRO A 66 20.36 -19.05 -15.25
C PRO A 66 19.08 -19.79 -15.65
N THR A 67 19.18 -21.08 -15.99
CA THR A 67 18.03 -21.91 -16.40
C THR A 67 17.50 -22.79 -15.28
N TYR A 68 18.16 -22.90 -14.12
CA TYR A 68 17.83 -23.89 -13.09
C TYR A 68 16.34 -23.95 -12.73
N ALA A 69 15.70 -22.81 -12.51
CA ALA A 69 14.28 -22.76 -12.18
C ALA A 69 13.35 -23.07 -13.36
N ALA A 70 13.76 -22.71 -14.58
CA ALA A 70 13.03 -23.07 -15.79
C ALA A 70 13.14 -24.58 -16.06
N ASP A 71 14.33 -25.15 -15.85
CA ASP A 71 14.61 -26.58 -15.99
C ASP A 71 13.83 -27.39 -14.93
N LEU A 72 13.78 -26.90 -13.68
CA LEU A 72 12.98 -27.48 -12.61
C LEU A 72 11.47 -27.44 -12.91
N TRP A 73 10.97 -26.32 -13.45
CA TRP A 73 9.58 -26.21 -13.90
C TRP A 73 9.30 -27.20 -15.05
N TYR A 74 10.18 -27.24 -16.04
CA TYR A 74 10.03 -28.09 -17.22
C TYR A 74 10.01 -29.57 -16.84
N ASP A 75 10.94 -30.01 -15.99
CA ASP A 75 10.95 -31.37 -15.45
C ASP A 75 9.67 -31.68 -14.65
N ASN A 76 9.15 -30.72 -13.87
CA ASN A 76 7.88 -30.88 -13.19
C ASN A 76 6.70 -31.07 -14.17
N GLU A 77 6.67 -30.34 -15.30
CA GLU A 77 5.66 -30.53 -16.35
C GLU A 77 5.81 -31.88 -17.08
N LEU A 78 7.04 -32.35 -17.31
CA LEU A 78 7.29 -33.67 -17.87
C LEU A 78 6.78 -34.78 -16.94
N LEU A 79 7.06 -34.65 -15.63
CA LEU A 79 6.54 -35.59 -14.64
C LEU A 79 5.02 -35.56 -14.57
N ALA A 80 4.43 -34.36 -14.56
CA ALA A 80 2.98 -34.18 -14.57
C ALA A 80 2.33 -34.85 -15.78
N THR A 81 2.96 -34.73 -16.96
CA THR A 81 2.49 -35.41 -18.17
C THR A 81 2.55 -36.93 -18.03
N ALA A 82 3.61 -37.46 -17.40
CA ALA A 82 3.71 -38.90 -17.16
C ALA A 82 2.70 -39.42 -16.12
N VAL A 83 2.32 -38.59 -15.14
CA VAL A 83 1.40 -38.96 -14.05
C VAL A 83 -0.08 -38.75 -14.40
N PHE A 84 -0.41 -37.63 -15.06
CA PHE A 84 -1.77 -37.21 -15.35
C PHE A 84 -2.16 -37.36 -16.84
N GLY A 85 -1.20 -37.49 -17.75
CA GLY A 85 -1.42 -37.41 -19.19
C GLY A 85 -1.58 -35.96 -19.67
N ASP A 86 -2.40 -35.76 -20.71
CA ASP A 86 -2.59 -34.45 -21.34
C ASP A 86 -3.53 -33.51 -20.54
N GLN A 87 -4.29 -34.06 -19.59
CA GLN A 87 -5.20 -33.27 -18.75
C GLN A 87 -4.56 -32.99 -17.40
N ARG A 88 -4.37 -31.70 -17.10
CA ARG A 88 -3.87 -31.26 -15.79
C ARG A 88 -4.99 -31.29 -14.74
N PRO A 89 -4.67 -31.58 -13.47
CA PRO A 89 -5.66 -31.56 -12.39
C PRO A 89 -6.17 -30.13 -12.14
N ASP A 90 -7.34 -30.02 -11.51
CA ASP A 90 -7.85 -28.74 -11.03
C ASP A 90 -6.83 -28.06 -10.11
N GLY A 91 -6.63 -26.76 -10.31
CA GLY A 91 -5.69 -25.97 -9.52
C GLY A 91 -4.25 -25.95 -10.06
N TRP A 92 -3.92 -26.76 -11.07
CA TRP A 92 -2.60 -26.70 -11.73
C TRP A 92 -2.30 -25.28 -12.22
N ILE A 93 -1.18 -24.72 -11.77
CA ILE A 93 -0.78 -23.35 -12.09
C ILE A 93 -0.06 -23.32 -13.44
N GLY A 94 0.87 -24.26 -13.64
CA GLY A 94 1.65 -24.37 -14.86
C GLY A 94 2.69 -23.25 -15.02
N ALA A 95 2.93 -22.86 -16.28
CA ALA A 95 4.00 -21.93 -16.65
C ALA A 95 3.92 -20.62 -15.85
N PRO A 96 4.95 -20.26 -15.07
CA PRO A 96 4.94 -19.03 -14.30
C PRO A 96 5.05 -17.83 -15.24
N VAL A 97 4.12 -16.89 -15.12
CA VAL A 97 4.10 -15.64 -15.91
C VAL A 97 4.88 -14.51 -15.24
N THR A 98 5.71 -14.82 -14.23
CA THR A 98 6.42 -13.84 -13.40
C THR A 98 7.92 -14.01 -13.47
N LYS A 99 8.63 -12.89 -13.29
CA LYS A 99 10.10 -12.86 -13.20
C LYS A 99 10.62 -13.04 -11.77
N ASP A 100 9.73 -13.02 -10.76
CA ASP A 100 10.12 -13.26 -9.37
C ASP A 100 10.35 -14.76 -9.15
N ILE A 101 11.61 -15.12 -8.94
CA ILE A 101 12.06 -16.47 -8.71
C ILE A 101 11.39 -17.14 -7.49
N ASN A 102 11.01 -16.37 -6.47
CA ASN A 102 10.31 -16.92 -5.30
C ASN A 102 8.90 -17.37 -5.67
N LEU A 103 8.20 -16.60 -6.52
CA LEU A 103 6.87 -16.94 -7.01
C LEU A 103 6.91 -18.11 -7.99
N VAL A 104 7.94 -18.16 -8.85
CA VAL A 104 8.22 -19.32 -9.71
C VAL A 104 8.37 -20.58 -8.85
N ALA A 105 9.29 -20.57 -7.89
CA ALA A 105 9.56 -21.75 -7.06
C ALA A 105 8.34 -22.14 -6.21
N ARG A 106 7.57 -21.17 -5.70
CA ARG A 106 6.29 -21.41 -5.02
C ARG A 106 5.28 -22.13 -5.93
N ASN A 107 5.11 -21.67 -7.17
CA ASN A 107 4.14 -22.25 -8.09
C ASN A 107 4.54 -23.68 -8.50
N ILE A 108 5.82 -23.91 -8.80
CA ILE A 108 6.34 -25.27 -9.05
C ILE A 108 6.09 -26.16 -7.83
N ARG A 109 6.31 -25.65 -6.61
CA ARG A 109 6.03 -26.41 -5.39
C ARG A 109 4.56 -26.80 -5.28
N HIS A 110 3.64 -25.89 -5.56
CA HIS A 110 2.22 -26.18 -5.54
C HIS A 110 1.86 -27.32 -6.51
N ASP A 111 2.31 -27.21 -7.76
CA ASP A 111 2.06 -28.20 -8.80
C ASP A 111 2.69 -29.57 -8.46
N LEU A 112 3.88 -29.55 -7.85
CA LEU A 112 4.51 -30.77 -7.35
C LEU A 112 3.71 -31.41 -6.19
N GLU A 113 3.13 -30.62 -5.29
CA GLU A 113 2.26 -31.15 -4.22
C GLU A 113 1.02 -31.83 -4.79
N LEU A 114 0.42 -31.30 -5.87
CA LEU A 114 -0.69 -31.95 -6.59
C LEU A 114 -0.26 -33.28 -7.22
N THR A 115 0.93 -33.29 -7.84
CA THR A 115 1.53 -34.52 -8.40
C THR A 115 1.80 -35.55 -7.30
N ALA A 116 2.34 -35.11 -6.17
CA ALA A 116 2.61 -35.95 -5.01
C ALA A 116 1.32 -36.53 -4.41
N ASP A 117 0.24 -35.75 -4.32
CA ASP A 117 -1.06 -36.26 -3.85
C ASP A 117 -1.61 -37.36 -4.76
N LYS A 118 -1.36 -37.29 -6.07
CA LYS A 118 -1.73 -38.36 -7.01
C LYS A 118 -0.89 -39.62 -6.85
N VAL A 119 0.41 -39.46 -6.62
CA VAL A 119 1.38 -40.58 -6.56
C VAL A 119 1.36 -41.29 -5.20
N PHE A 120 1.34 -40.54 -4.11
CA PHE A 120 1.45 -41.06 -2.74
C PHE A 120 0.11 -41.12 -2.01
N GLY A 121 -0.91 -40.41 -2.50
CA GLY A 121 -2.18 -40.20 -1.84
C GLY A 121 -2.26 -38.83 -1.12
N PRO A 122 -3.47 -38.27 -0.93
CA PRO A 122 -3.65 -36.97 -0.29
C PRO A 122 -3.03 -36.92 1.10
N ASN A 123 -2.23 -35.89 1.37
CA ASN A 123 -1.53 -35.68 2.64
C ASN A 123 -0.56 -36.79 3.06
N ASN A 124 -0.23 -37.73 2.17
CA ASN A 124 0.77 -38.75 2.42
C ASN A 124 2.07 -38.36 1.71
N ARG A 125 3.20 -38.36 2.43
CA ARG A 125 4.51 -38.01 1.87
C ARG A 125 5.55 -39.07 2.26
N PRO A 126 6.44 -39.45 1.33
CA PRO A 126 7.43 -40.49 1.59
C PRO A 126 8.48 -40.02 2.60
N GLU A 127 9.24 -40.98 3.13
CA GLU A 127 10.42 -40.67 3.94
C GLU A 127 11.41 -39.83 3.13
N GLY A 128 11.99 -38.80 3.76
CA GLY A 128 12.93 -37.88 3.10
C GLY A 128 12.29 -36.71 2.35
N TRP A 129 10.95 -36.65 2.25
CA TRP A 129 10.23 -35.50 1.72
C TRP A 129 10.57 -34.24 2.51
N LYS A 130 11.11 -33.23 1.81
CA LYS A 130 11.57 -31.99 2.43
C LYS A 130 10.41 -31.07 2.79
N GLY A 131 9.36 -31.06 1.98
CA GLY A 131 8.19 -30.25 2.32
C GLY A 131 8.42 -28.76 2.11
N ASN A 132 7.36 -28.00 2.38
CA ASN A 132 7.49 -26.60 2.79
C ASN A 132 6.27 -26.19 3.62
N ILE A 133 6.07 -24.88 3.81
CA ILE A 133 4.88 -24.34 4.47
C ILE A 133 3.61 -24.83 3.77
N THR A 134 2.60 -25.14 4.58
CA THR A 134 1.34 -25.76 4.14
C THR A 134 0.55 -24.84 3.20
N LEU A 135 0.82 -23.53 3.21
CA LEU A 135 0.25 -22.57 2.26
C LEU A 135 0.46 -22.96 0.79
N PHE A 136 1.57 -23.62 0.45
CA PHE A 136 1.84 -23.98 -0.94
C PHE A 136 0.98 -25.15 -1.44
N LYS A 137 0.21 -25.80 -0.55
CA LYS A 137 -0.83 -26.77 -0.93
C LYS A 137 -2.18 -26.12 -1.24
N CYS A 138 -2.33 -24.82 -0.94
CA CYS A 138 -3.57 -24.10 -1.19
C CYS A 138 -3.63 -23.58 -2.61
N ASP A 139 -4.85 -23.27 -3.08
CA ASP A 139 -5.03 -22.70 -4.40
C ASP A 139 -4.27 -21.36 -4.56
N ARG A 140 -3.97 -21.03 -5.82
CA ARG A 140 -3.26 -19.81 -6.20
C ARG A 140 -3.91 -18.54 -5.67
N THR A 141 -5.25 -18.49 -5.59
CA THR A 141 -6.01 -17.34 -5.09
C THR A 141 -5.76 -17.12 -3.61
N ILE A 142 -5.75 -18.18 -2.80
CA ILE A 142 -5.40 -18.11 -1.37
C ILE A 142 -3.93 -17.70 -1.20
N MET A 143 -3.01 -18.32 -1.94
CA MET A 143 -1.58 -17.97 -1.88
C MET A 143 -1.35 -16.49 -2.20
N ASN A 144 -2.01 -15.97 -3.22
CA ASN A 144 -1.89 -14.56 -3.62
C ASN A 144 -2.65 -13.61 -2.68
N THR A 145 -3.75 -14.05 -2.07
CA THR A 145 -4.42 -13.31 -0.99
C THR A 145 -3.46 -13.11 0.19
N VAL A 146 -2.78 -14.17 0.62
CA VAL A 146 -1.77 -14.05 1.68
C VAL A 146 -0.61 -13.16 1.23
N LEU A 147 -0.12 -13.33 0.00
CA LEU A 147 0.97 -12.52 -0.54
C LEU A 147 0.65 -11.02 -0.47
N ILE A 148 -0.45 -10.58 -1.09
CA ILE A 148 -0.81 -9.16 -1.17
C ILE A 148 -1.16 -8.57 0.21
N LEU A 149 -1.83 -9.32 1.08
CA LEU A 149 -2.11 -8.88 2.45
C LEU A 149 -0.81 -8.60 3.19
N GLN A 150 0.19 -9.47 3.06
CA GLN A 150 1.45 -9.31 3.77
C GLN A 150 2.36 -8.23 3.15
N THR A 151 2.52 -8.22 1.82
CA THR A 151 3.47 -7.33 1.15
C THR A 151 2.93 -5.91 0.97
N THR A 152 1.62 -5.76 0.75
CA THR A 152 1.00 -4.47 0.44
C THR A 152 0.26 -3.89 1.64
N PHE A 153 -0.48 -4.72 2.37
CA PHE A 153 -1.32 -4.27 3.50
C PHE A 153 -0.68 -4.51 4.87
N ASN A 154 0.53 -5.09 4.93
CA ASN A 154 1.23 -5.44 6.17
C ASN A 154 0.35 -6.24 7.16
N ALA A 155 -0.56 -7.06 6.63
CA ALA A 155 -1.49 -7.89 7.38
C ALA A 155 -1.07 -9.36 7.26
N LYS A 156 -0.69 -9.97 8.38
CA LYS A 156 -0.17 -11.34 8.42
C LYS A 156 -1.20 -12.32 8.96
N SER A 157 -1.28 -13.48 8.32
CA SER A 157 -2.02 -14.62 8.84
C SER A 157 -1.23 -15.25 10.01
N ALA A 158 -1.97 -15.61 11.05
CA ALA A 158 -1.52 -16.30 12.24
C ALA A 158 -1.86 -17.81 12.23
N THR A 159 -2.48 -18.31 11.16
CA THR A 159 -2.80 -19.74 10.99
C THR A 159 -1.51 -20.56 11.04
N ALA A 160 -1.43 -21.47 12.02
CA ALA A 160 -0.29 -22.36 12.18
C ALA A 160 -0.21 -23.39 11.03
N ASN A 161 1.00 -23.74 10.60
CA ASN A 161 1.22 -24.65 9.46
C ASN A 161 0.65 -26.06 9.67
N ASP A 162 0.46 -26.48 10.91
CA ASP A 162 -0.11 -27.78 11.31
C ASP A 162 -1.64 -27.74 11.52
N ALA A 163 -2.30 -26.61 11.20
CA ALA A 163 -3.75 -26.50 11.31
C ALA A 163 -4.45 -27.56 10.44
N VAL A 164 -5.41 -28.25 11.04
CA VAL A 164 -6.32 -29.15 10.31
C VAL A 164 -7.10 -28.32 9.29
N ASN A 165 -7.19 -28.82 8.05
CA ASN A 165 -7.79 -28.09 6.92
C ASN A 165 -7.17 -26.70 6.71
N TYR A 166 -5.84 -26.59 6.81
CA TYR A 166 -5.07 -25.36 6.72
C TYR A 166 -5.60 -24.35 5.68
N CYS A 167 -5.86 -24.79 4.44
CA CYS A 167 -6.31 -23.89 3.38
C CYS A 167 -7.67 -23.25 3.64
N GLN A 168 -8.59 -23.98 4.27
CA GLN A 168 -9.87 -23.43 4.69
C GLN A 168 -9.68 -22.46 5.86
N THR A 169 -8.88 -22.82 6.86
CA THR A 169 -8.60 -21.99 8.03
C THR A 169 -7.94 -20.67 7.65
N VAL A 170 -6.89 -20.70 6.82
CA VAL A 170 -6.19 -19.50 6.37
C VAL A 170 -7.08 -18.65 5.46
N SER A 171 -7.95 -19.25 4.64
CA SER A 171 -8.92 -18.52 3.82
C SER A 171 -9.93 -17.75 4.70
N SER A 172 -10.48 -18.39 5.72
CA SER A 172 -11.39 -17.75 6.69
C SER A 172 -10.69 -16.66 7.52
N GLU A 173 -9.44 -16.88 7.92
CA GLU A 173 -8.66 -15.84 8.59
C GLU A 173 -8.40 -14.65 7.65
N ASN A 174 -8.00 -14.90 6.41
CA ASN A 174 -7.74 -13.86 5.43
C ASN A 174 -9.00 -13.06 5.12
N GLN A 175 -10.20 -13.66 5.12
CA GLN A 175 -11.46 -12.91 5.06
C GLN A 175 -11.54 -11.89 6.21
N SER A 176 -11.21 -12.29 7.43
CA SER A 176 -11.20 -11.35 8.56
C SER A 176 -10.16 -10.23 8.39
N LEU A 177 -9.01 -10.52 7.77
CA LEU A 177 -7.99 -9.51 7.47
C LEU A 177 -8.44 -8.55 6.35
N VAL A 178 -9.02 -9.07 5.26
CA VAL A 178 -9.56 -8.27 4.15
C VAL A 178 -10.62 -7.29 4.66
N LEU A 179 -11.47 -7.75 5.58
CA LEU A 179 -12.48 -6.90 6.20
C LEU A 179 -11.83 -5.68 6.86
N LYS A 180 -10.85 -5.93 7.74
CA LYS A 180 -10.14 -4.88 8.47
C LYS A 180 -9.36 -3.93 7.57
N GLN A 181 -8.85 -4.41 6.44
CA GLN A 181 -7.97 -3.63 5.57
C GLN A 181 -8.70 -2.84 4.50
N VAL A 182 -9.78 -3.39 3.92
CA VAL A 182 -10.40 -2.82 2.72
C VAL A 182 -11.92 -2.72 2.81
N LEU A 183 -12.61 -3.57 3.58
CA LEU A 183 -14.08 -3.60 3.60
C LEU A 183 -14.73 -2.96 4.84
N SER A 184 -13.96 -2.45 5.81
CA SER A 184 -14.50 -1.80 7.02
C SER A 184 -14.79 -0.31 6.84
N ALA A 185 -15.11 0.13 5.62
CA ALA A 185 -15.37 1.53 5.32
C ALA A 185 -16.86 1.87 5.61
N PRO A 186 -17.17 2.98 6.30
CA PRO A 186 -18.55 3.36 6.65
C PRO A 186 -19.50 3.44 5.45
N GLU A 187 -18.96 3.77 4.27
CA GLU A 187 -19.73 3.85 3.02
C GLU A 187 -20.25 2.48 2.58
N ILE A 188 -19.49 1.41 2.83
CA ILE A 188 -19.90 0.03 2.52
C ILE A 188 -21.06 -0.38 3.43
N ASP A 189 -20.97 -0.07 4.72
CA ASP A 189 -22.03 -0.38 5.69
C ASP A 189 -23.33 0.38 5.37
N ALA A 190 -23.22 1.65 4.95
CA ALA A 190 -24.38 2.47 4.58
C ALA A 190 -25.11 1.95 3.32
N GLY A 191 -24.38 1.40 2.34
CA GLY A 191 -24.94 0.87 1.10
C GLY A 191 -25.46 -0.57 1.21
N LEU A 192 -25.04 -1.33 2.22
CA LEU A 192 -25.35 -2.75 2.33
C LEU A 192 -26.87 -3.08 2.36
N PRO A 193 -27.74 -2.34 3.06
CA PRO A 193 -29.17 -2.63 3.04
C PRO A 193 -29.79 -2.54 1.64
N ASP A 194 -29.30 -1.63 0.77
CA ASP A 194 -29.76 -1.53 -0.61
C ASP A 194 -29.31 -2.74 -1.44
N LEU A 195 -28.08 -3.21 -1.24
CA LEU A 195 -27.57 -4.42 -1.88
C LEU A 195 -28.37 -5.66 -1.45
N LEU A 196 -28.74 -5.76 -0.18
CA LEU A 196 -29.57 -6.85 0.33
C LEU A 196 -30.98 -6.82 -0.25
N LEU A 197 -31.59 -5.65 -0.41
CA LEU A 197 -32.87 -5.51 -1.09
C LEU A 197 -32.78 -5.84 -2.58
N ALA A 198 -31.66 -5.53 -3.23
CA ALA A 198 -31.44 -5.91 -4.61
C ALA A 198 -31.35 -7.44 -4.77
N ALA A 199 -30.60 -8.12 -3.89
CA ALA A 199 -30.57 -9.58 -3.84
C ALA A 199 -31.95 -10.17 -3.54
N ARG A 200 -32.74 -9.55 -2.65
CA ARG A 200 -34.12 -9.93 -2.39
C ARG A 200 -34.99 -9.85 -3.65
N GLY A 201 -34.92 -8.71 -4.37
CA GLY A 201 -35.65 -8.54 -5.61
C GLY A 201 -35.35 -9.66 -6.62
N ASP A 202 -34.09 -10.05 -6.71
CA ASP A 202 -33.64 -11.13 -7.60
C ASP A 202 -34.09 -12.53 -7.12
N ILE A 203 -34.11 -12.79 -5.81
CA ILE A 203 -34.70 -14.02 -5.23
C ILE A 203 -36.19 -14.13 -5.58
N GLU A 204 -36.95 -13.04 -5.42
CA GLU A 204 -38.37 -12.99 -5.77
C GLU A 204 -38.60 -13.25 -7.27
N ARG A 205 -37.77 -12.64 -8.14
CA ARG A 205 -37.83 -12.87 -9.59
C ARG A 205 -37.52 -14.32 -9.93
N LEU A 206 -36.48 -14.90 -9.34
CA LEU A 206 -36.14 -16.30 -9.59
C LEU A 206 -37.26 -17.24 -9.15
N ALA A 207 -37.90 -16.96 -8.00
CA ALA A 207 -39.06 -17.72 -7.55
C ALA A 207 -40.26 -17.58 -8.51
N ASP A 208 -40.56 -16.36 -8.99
CA ASP A 208 -41.65 -16.14 -9.95
C ASP A 208 -41.41 -16.88 -11.28
N GLU A 209 -40.17 -16.91 -11.77
CA GLU A 209 -39.80 -17.64 -12.99
C GLU A 209 -39.89 -19.16 -12.83
N GLU A 210 -39.62 -19.68 -11.63
CA GLU A 210 -39.52 -21.11 -11.37
C GLU A 210 -40.79 -21.78 -10.85
N LEU A 211 -41.65 -21.00 -10.19
CA LEU A 211 -42.86 -21.49 -9.52
C LEU A 211 -44.13 -20.79 -10.04
N GLY A 212 -43.98 -19.70 -10.80
CA GLY A 212 -45.09 -18.85 -11.23
C GLY A 212 -45.31 -17.65 -10.31
N LEU A 213 -46.00 -16.64 -10.84
CA LEU A 213 -46.24 -15.37 -10.14
C LEU A 213 -46.87 -15.58 -8.77
N ASN A 214 -46.27 -14.97 -7.74
CA ASN A 214 -46.70 -15.02 -6.34
C ASN A 214 -46.79 -16.43 -5.73
N THR A 215 -46.23 -17.44 -6.39
CA THR A 215 -46.13 -18.80 -5.82
C THR A 215 -44.80 -18.91 -5.09
N ARG A 216 -44.83 -19.32 -3.83
CA ARG A 216 -43.64 -19.39 -2.98
C ARG A 216 -43.52 -20.73 -2.27
N PRO A 217 -42.29 -21.20 -2.00
CA PRO A 217 -42.08 -22.37 -1.16
C PRO A 217 -42.69 -22.22 0.24
N ASN A 218 -42.92 -23.34 0.90
CA ASN A 218 -43.33 -23.33 2.31
C ASN A 218 -42.27 -22.66 3.19
N GLY A 219 -42.70 -21.84 4.15
CA GLY A 219 -41.80 -21.13 5.07
C GLY A 219 -41.18 -19.85 4.49
N TRP A 220 -41.65 -19.38 3.32
CA TRP A 220 -41.20 -18.12 2.74
C TRP A 220 -41.55 -16.91 3.61
N VAL A 221 -40.55 -16.11 3.98
CA VAL A 221 -40.73 -14.97 4.88
C VAL A 221 -41.20 -13.72 4.14
N GLY A 222 -40.66 -13.43 2.96
CA GLY A 222 -41.13 -12.26 2.22
C GLY A 222 -40.51 -10.92 2.65
N ASN A 223 -39.43 -10.88 3.45
CA ASN A 223 -38.95 -9.65 4.08
C ASN A 223 -38.46 -8.61 3.05
N LYS A 224 -39.05 -7.42 3.09
CA LYS A 224 -38.76 -6.27 2.22
C LYS A 224 -38.43 -5.00 3.02
N ASP A 225 -38.33 -5.09 4.35
CA ASP A 225 -38.02 -3.96 5.21
C ASP A 225 -36.50 -3.72 5.22
N LYS A 226 -36.08 -2.60 4.60
CA LYS A 226 -34.68 -2.16 4.53
C LYS A 226 -34.03 -2.03 5.92
N THR A 227 -34.82 -1.71 6.93
CA THR A 227 -34.34 -1.44 8.29
C THR A 227 -34.35 -2.68 9.18
N SER A 228 -34.87 -3.80 8.67
CA SER A 228 -34.96 -5.03 9.44
C SER A 228 -33.57 -5.60 9.74
N PRO A 229 -33.24 -5.86 11.02
CA PRO A 229 -31.98 -6.51 11.38
C PRO A 229 -31.89 -7.95 10.85
N ASN A 230 -33.02 -8.55 10.47
CA ASN A 230 -33.11 -9.93 9.97
C ASN A 230 -33.15 -10.00 8.44
N LEU A 231 -33.06 -8.89 7.71
CA LEU A 231 -33.19 -8.88 6.25
C LEU A 231 -32.24 -9.87 5.57
N LEU A 232 -30.98 -9.92 6.03
CA LEU A 232 -29.98 -10.86 5.53
C LEU A 232 -30.38 -12.33 5.78
N SER A 233 -30.70 -12.67 7.03
CA SER A 233 -31.05 -14.05 7.42
C SER A 233 -32.33 -14.53 6.75
N ASP A 234 -33.32 -13.66 6.61
CA ASP A 234 -34.60 -13.97 5.97
C ASP A 234 -34.41 -14.22 4.46
N ASN A 235 -33.57 -13.41 3.79
CA ASN A 235 -33.23 -13.63 2.39
C ASN A 235 -32.47 -14.95 2.16
N PHE A 236 -31.56 -15.31 3.06
CA PHE A 236 -30.88 -16.60 3.01
C PHE A 236 -31.86 -17.75 3.19
N LEU A 237 -32.74 -17.68 4.19
CA LEU A 237 -33.75 -18.70 4.43
C LEU A 237 -34.65 -18.89 3.20
N ASP A 238 -35.10 -17.80 2.59
CA ASP A 238 -35.92 -17.85 1.39
C ASP A 238 -35.17 -18.46 0.20
N LEU A 239 -33.89 -18.11 0.02
CA LEU A 239 -33.04 -18.73 -1.01
C LEU A 239 -32.86 -20.25 -0.77
N GLU A 240 -32.63 -20.68 0.47
CA GLU A 240 -32.51 -22.09 0.84
C GLU A 240 -33.83 -22.85 0.61
N ASN A 241 -34.97 -22.23 0.92
CA ASN A 241 -36.29 -22.80 0.67
C ASN A 241 -36.56 -22.96 -0.82
N LEU A 242 -36.17 -21.97 -1.65
CA LEU A 242 -36.26 -22.08 -3.11
C LEU A 242 -35.37 -23.21 -3.65
N ALA A 243 -34.14 -23.33 -3.14
CA ALA A 243 -33.25 -24.42 -3.52
C ALA A 243 -33.84 -25.79 -3.12
N ASN A 244 -34.41 -25.92 -1.93
CA ASN A 244 -35.09 -27.15 -1.49
C ASN A 244 -36.26 -27.53 -2.39
N GLU A 245 -37.09 -26.56 -2.77
CA GLU A 245 -38.23 -26.77 -3.66
C GLU A 245 -37.80 -27.24 -5.06
N LYS A 246 -36.72 -26.64 -5.61
CA LYS A 246 -36.32 -26.86 -7.00
C LYS A 246 -35.32 -27.99 -7.21
N LEU A 247 -34.43 -28.21 -6.25
CA LEU A 247 -33.36 -29.22 -6.34
C LEU A 247 -33.63 -30.43 -5.44
N GLY A 248 -34.55 -30.31 -4.47
CA GLY A 248 -34.81 -31.29 -3.43
C GLY A 248 -34.18 -30.91 -2.10
N VAL A 249 -34.75 -31.44 -1.01
CA VAL A 249 -34.32 -31.13 0.36
C VAL A 249 -32.84 -31.50 0.55
N GLY A 250 -32.04 -30.51 0.96
CA GLY A 250 -30.60 -30.68 1.20
C GLY A 250 -29.75 -30.83 -0.05
N GLN A 251 -30.33 -30.80 -1.25
CA GLN A 251 -29.59 -30.84 -2.51
C GLN A 251 -29.13 -29.44 -2.89
N ARG A 252 -27.83 -29.25 -3.11
CA ARG A 252 -27.24 -27.95 -3.45
C ARG A 252 -26.28 -28.09 -4.63
N PRO A 253 -26.14 -27.03 -5.45
CA PRO A 253 -25.14 -27.02 -6.51
C PRO A 253 -23.72 -27.14 -5.94
N PRO A 254 -22.76 -27.72 -6.70
CA PRO A 254 -21.35 -27.70 -6.32
C PRO A 254 -20.86 -26.28 -6.03
N GLY A 255 -20.16 -26.10 -4.90
CA GLY A 255 -19.65 -24.80 -4.47
C GLY A 255 -20.60 -23.98 -3.60
N TRP A 256 -21.84 -24.43 -3.36
CA TRP A 256 -22.80 -23.75 -2.48
C TRP A 256 -22.19 -23.45 -1.10
N LEU A 257 -22.30 -22.19 -0.69
CA LEU A 257 -21.80 -21.74 0.60
C LEU A 257 -22.89 -21.96 1.66
N GLY A 258 -22.51 -22.56 2.79
CA GLY A 258 -23.43 -22.85 3.89
C GLY A 258 -23.84 -21.60 4.69
N THR A 259 -23.89 -21.75 6.01
CA THR A 259 -24.30 -20.67 6.92
C THR A 259 -23.47 -19.39 6.70
N PRO A 260 -24.12 -18.23 6.50
CA PRO A 260 -23.41 -16.98 6.28
C PRO A 260 -22.61 -16.57 7.53
N PRO A 261 -21.45 -15.89 7.34
CA PRO A 261 -20.73 -15.28 8.45
C PRO A 261 -21.56 -14.21 9.15
N ALA A 262 -21.28 -13.96 10.43
CA ALA A 262 -21.95 -12.91 11.22
C ALA A 262 -21.65 -11.48 10.72
N VAL A 263 -20.60 -11.32 9.91
CA VAL A 263 -20.23 -10.03 9.31
C VAL A 263 -21.16 -9.78 8.10
N PRO A 264 -21.98 -8.70 8.12
CA PRO A 264 -23.04 -8.50 7.13
C PRO A 264 -22.57 -8.45 5.67
N ILE A 265 -21.44 -7.80 5.35
CA ILE A 265 -20.92 -7.72 3.98
C ILE A 265 -20.54 -9.11 3.43
N TYR A 266 -19.98 -9.98 4.26
CA TYR A 266 -19.69 -11.37 3.86
C TYR A 266 -20.95 -12.21 3.73
N GLY A 267 -21.93 -11.98 4.60
CA GLY A 267 -23.26 -12.53 4.43
C GLY A 267 -23.85 -12.16 3.07
N TYR A 268 -23.80 -10.89 2.67
CA TYR A 268 -24.24 -10.46 1.34
C TYR A 268 -23.48 -11.15 0.21
N GLN A 269 -22.15 -11.22 0.27
CA GLN A 269 -21.36 -11.91 -0.77
C GLN A 269 -21.73 -13.38 -0.91
N TYR A 270 -21.97 -14.08 0.21
CA TYR A 270 -22.44 -15.47 0.21
C TYR A 270 -23.83 -15.59 -0.42
N LEU A 271 -24.76 -14.69 -0.04
CA LEU A 271 -26.13 -14.68 -0.54
C LEU A 271 -26.14 -14.49 -2.05
N ARG A 272 -25.39 -13.49 -2.52
CA ARG A 272 -25.30 -13.13 -3.92
C ARG A 272 -24.66 -14.25 -4.74
N PHE A 273 -23.55 -14.81 -4.28
CA PHE A 273 -22.90 -15.95 -4.93
C PHE A 273 -23.82 -17.16 -5.04
N ASN A 274 -24.47 -17.56 -3.94
CA ASN A 274 -25.40 -18.69 -3.94
C ASN A 274 -26.61 -18.44 -4.85
N LEU A 275 -27.15 -17.22 -4.88
CA LEU A 275 -28.24 -16.84 -5.78
C LEU A 275 -27.85 -16.98 -7.26
N GLU A 276 -26.68 -16.47 -7.64
CA GLU A 276 -26.15 -16.61 -9.00
C GLU A 276 -25.90 -18.07 -9.36
N LEU A 277 -25.39 -18.86 -8.41
CA LEU A 277 -25.15 -20.29 -8.56
C LEU A 277 -26.45 -21.09 -8.73
N LEU A 278 -27.49 -20.77 -7.94
CA LEU A 278 -28.81 -21.38 -8.09
C LEU A 278 -29.40 -21.05 -9.46
N ALA A 279 -29.38 -19.78 -9.84
CA ALA A 279 -29.91 -19.32 -11.12
C ALA A 279 -29.21 -20.03 -12.30
N ASN A 280 -27.89 -20.18 -12.26
CA ASN A 280 -27.13 -20.96 -13.25
C ASN A 280 -27.56 -22.43 -13.28
N THR A 281 -27.69 -23.05 -12.11
CA THR A 281 -28.08 -24.47 -11.99
C THR A 281 -29.46 -24.74 -12.57
N LEU A 282 -30.38 -23.77 -12.42
CA LEU A 282 -31.73 -23.83 -12.98
C LEU A 282 -31.80 -23.37 -14.45
N GLY A 283 -30.65 -23.13 -15.10
CA GLY A 283 -30.58 -22.79 -16.52
C GLY A 283 -31.00 -21.35 -16.85
N LYS A 284 -30.95 -20.41 -15.89
CA LYS A 284 -31.32 -19.00 -16.09
C LYS A 284 -30.18 -18.16 -16.66
N THR A 285 -29.75 -18.54 -17.86
CA THR A 285 -28.75 -17.82 -18.65
C THR A 285 -29.32 -17.57 -20.05
N PRO A 286 -29.73 -16.34 -20.41
CA PRO A 286 -29.56 -15.09 -19.67
C PRO A 286 -30.44 -14.97 -18.42
N ARG A 287 -30.07 -14.03 -17.52
CA ARG A 287 -30.79 -13.77 -16.26
C ARG A 287 -32.22 -13.25 -16.51
N PRO A 288 -33.15 -13.45 -15.57
CA PRO A 288 -34.52 -12.93 -15.66
C PRO A 288 -34.57 -11.41 -15.88
N ARG A 289 -35.65 -10.93 -16.48
CA ARG A 289 -35.82 -9.50 -16.73
C ARG A 289 -35.83 -8.71 -15.41
N GLY A 290 -35.04 -7.64 -15.37
CA GLY A 290 -34.95 -6.74 -14.20
C GLY A 290 -34.07 -7.29 -13.08
N TRP A 291 -33.25 -8.30 -13.37
CA TRP A 291 -32.18 -8.76 -12.48
C TRP A 291 -31.26 -7.61 -12.11
N GLN A 292 -30.99 -7.45 -10.82
CA GLN A 292 -30.26 -6.31 -10.26
C GLN A 292 -28.77 -6.60 -10.01
N GLY A 293 -28.37 -7.88 -9.98
CA GLY A 293 -26.96 -8.27 -9.97
C GLY A 293 -26.28 -7.97 -11.29
N VAL A 294 -25.67 -6.80 -11.36
CA VAL A 294 -24.95 -6.33 -12.55
C VAL A 294 -23.43 -6.53 -12.43
N ASN A 295 -22.91 -6.78 -11.22
CA ASN A 295 -21.50 -6.99 -11.01
C ASN A 295 -21.14 -8.48 -11.21
N PRO A 296 -20.45 -8.85 -12.30
CA PRO A 296 -20.15 -10.25 -12.59
C PRO A 296 -19.18 -10.88 -11.57
N VAL A 297 -18.40 -10.07 -10.83
CA VAL A 297 -17.50 -10.57 -9.76
C VAL A 297 -18.29 -11.28 -8.66
N GLU A 298 -19.51 -10.84 -8.37
CA GLU A 298 -20.35 -11.41 -7.32
C GLU A 298 -20.83 -12.84 -7.64
N SER A 299 -20.75 -13.26 -8.91
CA SER A 299 -21.03 -14.63 -9.33
C SER A 299 -19.87 -15.60 -9.07
N CYS A 300 -18.71 -15.10 -8.65
CA CYS A 300 -17.51 -15.89 -8.44
C CYS A 300 -17.29 -16.29 -6.97
N PRO A 301 -16.51 -17.35 -6.69
CA PRO A 301 -16.24 -17.78 -5.32
C PRO A 301 -15.70 -16.64 -4.45
N THR A 302 -16.11 -16.58 -3.19
CA THR A 302 -15.77 -15.48 -2.27
C THR A 302 -14.27 -15.26 -2.04
N PRO A 303 -13.38 -16.28 -2.03
CA PRO A 303 -11.93 -16.03 -2.02
C PRO A 303 -11.45 -15.21 -3.23
N LEU A 304 -12.04 -15.44 -4.41
CA LEU A 304 -11.71 -14.67 -5.61
C LEU A 304 -12.26 -13.24 -5.53
N GLN A 305 -13.48 -13.05 -5.02
CA GLN A 305 -14.03 -11.70 -4.79
C GLN A 305 -13.10 -10.88 -3.89
N ASN A 306 -12.61 -11.48 -2.79
CA ASN A 306 -11.67 -10.82 -1.88
C ASN A 306 -10.35 -10.46 -2.56
N LEU A 307 -9.81 -11.37 -3.37
CA LEU A 307 -8.58 -11.10 -4.10
C LEU A 307 -8.74 -9.93 -5.08
N VAL A 308 -9.88 -9.85 -5.76
CA VAL A 308 -10.24 -8.73 -6.64
C VAL A 308 -10.32 -7.43 -5.86
N THR A 309 -10.99 -7.41 -4.70
CA THR A 309 -11.04 -6.23 -3.83
C THR A 309 -9.66 -5.77 -3.38
N LEU A 310 -8.78 -6.70 -3.00
CA LEU A 310 -7.40 -6.39 -2.63
C LEU A 310 -6.62 -5.81 -3.82
N ALA A 311 -6.72 -6.43 -5.00
CA ALA A 311 -6.05 -5.98 -6.22
C ALA A 311 -6.57 -4.62 -6.71
N GLN A 312 -7.87 -4.36 -6.61
CA GLN A 312 -8.49 -3.06 -6.89
C GLN A 312 -7.86 -1.98 -6.01
N ARG A 313 -7.79 -2.24 -4.70
CA ARG A 313 -7.24 -1.28 -3.74
C ARG A 313 -5.73 -1.09 -3.89
N ALA A 314 -4.99 -2.17 -4.11
CA ALA A 314 -3.54 -2.15 -4.21
C ALA A 314 -3.03 -1.59 -5.54
N TYR A 315 -3.64 -1.99 -6.65
CA TYR A 315 -3.09 -1.81 -8.01
C TYR A 315 -4.06 -1.13 -8.98
N GLY A 316 -5.25 -0.72 -8.55
CA GLY A 316 -6.25 -0.14 -9.46
C GLY A 316 -6.80 -1.16 -10.47
N PHE A 317 -6.71 -2.45 -10.15
CA PHE A 317 -7.25 -3.53 -10.98
C PHE A 317 -8.73 -3.30 -11.30
N SER A 318 -9.16 -3.56 -12.54
CA SER A 318 -10.58 -3.58 -12.91
C SER A 318 -10.93 -4.92 -13.54
N ALA A 319 -12.12 -5.43 -13.22
CA ALA A 319 -12.68 -6.64 -13.82
C ALA A 319 -13.42 -6.36 -15.14
N ASP A 320 -13.60 -5.08 -15.53
CA ASP A 320 -14.41 -4.69 -16.70
C ASP A 320 -13.84 -5.20 -18.03
N SER A 321 -12.52 -5.44 -18.08
CA SER A 321 -11.82 -5.95 -19.27
C SER A 321 -11.85 -7.46 -19.39
N VAL A 322 -12.38 -8.18 -18.39
CA VAL A 322 -12.45 -9.65 -18.41
C VAL A 322 -13.63 -10.09 -19.27
N PRO A 323 -13.40 -10.90 -20.32
CA PRO A 323 -14.49 -11.39 -21.17
C PRO A 323 -15.54 -12.20 -20.39
N ALA A 324 -16.80 -12.13 -20.84
CA ALA A 324 -17.93 -12.77 -20.16
C ALA A 324 -17.93 -14.32 -20.25
N GLY A 325 -17.25 -14.90 -21.25
CA GLY A 325 -17.17 -16.36 -21.40
C GLY A 325 -16.27 -16.98 -20.34
N ALA A 326 -16.79 -17.92 -19.53
CA ALA A 326 -16.06 -18.50 -18.38
C ALA A 326 -15.47 -17.43 -17.43
N PHE A 327 -16.23 -16.35 -17.20
CA PHE A 327 -15.80 -15.13 -16.51
C PHE A 327 -14.99 -15.39 -15.23
N CYS A 328 -15.46 -16.23 -14.30
CA CYS A 328 -14.76 -16.45 -13.04
C CYS A 328 -13.41 -17.14 -13.20
N GLN A 329 -13.26 -18.05 -14.17
CA GLN A 329 -11.97 -18.69 -14.47
C GLN A 329 -11.00 -17.66 -15.06
N GLN A 330 -11.46 -16.85 -16.01
CA GLN A 330 -10.64 -15.80 -16.63
C GLN A 330 -10.28 -14.68 -15.65
N LEU A 331 -11.21 -14.31 -14.77
CA LEU A 331 -10.99 -13.35 -13.69
C LEU A 331 -9.94 -13.88 -12.71
N ALA A 332 -10.04 -15.15 -12.31
CA ALA A 332 -9.05 -15.80 -11.45
C ALA A 332 -7.66 -15.74 -12.07
N VAL A 333 -7.51 -16.10 -13.35
CA VAL A 333 -6.22 -16.02 -14.05
C VAL A 333 -5.72 -14.57 -14.07
N THR A 334 -6.56 -13.63 -14.51
CA THR A 334 -6.17 -12.23 -14.68
C THR A 334 -5.74 -11.59 -13.35
N VAL A 335 -6.53 -11.70 -12.29
CA VAL A 335 -6.20 -11.05 -11.00
C VAL A 335 -4.99 -11.69 -10.32
N ASN A 336 -4.85 -13.02 -10.38
CA ASN A 336 -3.66 -13.69 -9.84
C ASN A 336 -2.41 -13.28 -10.61
N ASN A 337 -2.49 -13.18 -11.94
CA ASN A 337 -1.39 -12.68 -12.77
C ASN A 337 -1.03 -11.22 -12.42
N THR A 338 -2.03 -10.35 -12.17
CA THR A 338 -1.78 -8.97 -11.71
C THR A 338 -1.08 -8.93 -10.36
N ILE A 339 -1.38 -9.84 -9.43
CA ILE A 339 -0.72 -9.84 -8.12
C ILE A 339 0.71 -10.37 -8.19
N GLU A 340 0.96 -11.36 -9.04
CA GLU A 340 2.30 -11.92 -9.25
C GLU A 340 3.18 -11.07 -10.17
N ASN A 341 2.55 -10.18 -10.95
CA ASN A 341 3.17 -9.18 -11.79
C ASN A 341 2.46 -7.84 -11.57
N PRO A 342 2.63 -7.23 -10.38
CA PRO A 342 2.02 -5.95 -10.10
C PRO A 342 2.47 -4.97 -11.18
N PRO A 343 1.56 -4.12 -11.69
CA PRO A 343 1.94 -3.10 -12.64
C PRO A 343 3.10 -2.32 -12.04
N PRO A 344 4.13 -1.99 -12.84
CA PRO A 344 5.23 -1.17 -12.34
C PRO A 344 4.60 0.08 -11.70
N PRO A 345 5.10 0.52 -10.54
CA PRO A 345 4.63 1.78 -9.98
C PRO A 345 4.81 2.83 -11.06
N ASP A 346 3.70 3.44 -11.53
CA ASP A 346 3.71 4.46 -12.57
C ASP A 346 4.85 5.45 -12.34
N THR A 347 5.93 5.31 -13.11
CA THR A 347 7.02 6.28 -13.19
C THR A 347 6.58 7.53 -13.96
N THR A 348 5.38 7.51 -14.52
CA THR A 348 4.67 8.64 -15.10
C THR A 348 3.38 8.87 -14.29
N SER A 349 3.52 9.57 -13.17
CA SER A 349 2.47 10.45 -12.63
C SER A 349 1.16 9.82 -12.11
N ALA A 350 1.18 8.68 -11.41
CA ALA A 350 0.03 8.27 -10.58
C ALA A 350 0.32 7.31 -9.39
N ALA A 351 1.40 6.52 -9.39
CA ALA A 351 1.71 5.60 -8.27
C ALA A 351 2.52 6.25 -7.13
N ASN A 352 3.04 7.46 -7.35
CA ASN A 352 3.75 8.21 -6.31
C ASN A 352 2.81 8.98 -5.36
N ASP A 353 1.49 9.02 -5.61
CA ASP A 353 0.54 9.85 -4.86
C ASP A 353 -0.20 9.14 -3.70
N LYS A 354 0.01 7.84 -3.46
CA LYS A 354 -0.79 7.14 -2.42
C LYS A 354 -0.57 7.68 -1.00
N PHE A 355 0.55 8.34 -0.72
CA PHE A 355 0.85 8.98 0.56
C PHE A 355 1.76 10.21 0.37
N VAL A 356 1.34 11.16 -0.47
CA VAL A 356 2.03 12.45 -0.58
C VAL A 356 1.45 13.41 0.44
N PHE A 357 2.28 13.78 1.40
CA PHE A 357 2.00 14.74 2.45
C PHE A 357 2.81 16.00 2.22
N GLN A 358 2.43 17.07 2.88
CA GLN A 358 3.10 18.36 2.81
C GLN A 358 3.70 18.73 4.16
N GLY A 359 4.95 19.20 4.11
CA GLY A 359 5.57 19.85 5.25
C GLY A 359 4.78 21.10 5.63
N LYS A 360 4.66 21.38 6.93
CA LYS A 360 4.18 22.64 7.50
C LYS A 360 5.35 23.32 8.21
N TYR A 361 6.42 23.60 7.48
CA TYR A 361 7.69 24.09 8.02
C TYR A 361 8.31 23.09 9.01
N ALA A 362 8.53 21.85 8.54
CA ALA A 362 8.99 20.75 9.39
C ALA A 362 10.51 20.80 9.63
N PHE A 363 10.93 20.69 10.89
CA PHE A 363 12.35 20.49 11.21
C PHE A 363 12.80 19.12 10.72
N THR A 364 13.92 19.08 9.99
CA THR A 364 14.44 17.87 9.36
C THR A 364 15.76 17.42 9.96
N TYR A 365 15.98 16.10 10.00
CA TYR A 365 17.16 15.49 10.63
C TYR A 365 17.69 14.28 9.85
N LEU A 366 18.99 14.02 9.86
CA LEU A 366 19.57 12.79 9.27
C LEU A 366 19.38 11.56 10.15
N ASP A 367 18.94 11.72 11.40
CA ASP A 367 18.75 10.63 12.34
C ASP A 367 17.45 10.78 13.15
N VAL A 368 16.91 9.64 13.57
CA VAL A 368 15.64 9.56 14.32
C VAL A 368 15.72 10.21 15.71
N LYS A 369 16.93 10.39 16.27
CA LYS A 369 17.14 11.04 17.57
C LYS A 369 17.25 12.56 17.45
N ALA A 370 17.04 13.11 16.26
CA ALA A 370 17.08 14.54 15.98
C ALA A 370 18.41 15.21 16.33
N THR A 371 19.53 14.49 16.16
CA THR A 371 20.88 15.03 16.52
C THR A 371 21.57 15.75 15.37
N GLN A 372 21.26 15.40 14.13
CA GLN A 372 21.89 15.93 12.93
C GLN A 372 20.86 16.71 12.11
N TYR A 373 20.68 17.98 12.47
CA TYR A 373 19.72 18.87 11.84
C TYR A 373 20.11 19.25 10.41
N MET A 374 19.13 19.25 9.49
CA MET A 374 19.35 19.52 8.07
C MET A 374 18.57 20.72 7.52
N GLY A 375 17.91 21.51 8.36
CA GLY A 375 17.11 22.66 7.90
C GLY A 375 15.61 22.47 8.08
N ILE A 376 14.84 23.51 7.75
CA ILE A 376 13.38 23.52 7.81
C ILE A 376 12.83 23.18 6.42
N MET A 377 12.14 22.06 6.31
CA MET A 377 11.38 21.69 5.11
C MET A 377 10.26 22.71 4.88
N PRO A 378 10.27 23.47 3.77
CA PRO A 378 9.31 24.54 3.53
C PRO A 378 7.85 24.06 3.57
N GLY A 379 6.95 24.95 4.00
CA GLY A 379 5.51 24.72 3.90
C GLY A 379 5.07 24.35 2.48
N GLY A 380 4.26 23.31 2.33
CA GLY A 380 3.80 22.82 1.03
C GLY A 380 4.77 21.87 0.32
N THR A 381 5.99 21.65 0.86
CA THR A 381 6.94 20.69 0.29
C THR A 381 6.36 19.30 0.37
N LYS A 382 6.13 18.71 -0.80
CA LYS A 382 5.59 17.37 -0.93
C LYS A 382 6.65 16.34 -0.56
N PHE A 383 6.28 15.41 0.31
CA PHE A 383 7.12 14.29 0.71
C PHE A 383 6.28 13.03 0.81
N LYS A 384 6.96 11.90 0.73
CA LYS A 384 6.42 10.57 1.00
C LYS A 384 6.97 10.06 2.33
N ALA A 385 6.11 9.53 3.17
CA ALA A 385 6.54 8.87 4.41
C ALA A 385 6.66 7.36 4.23
N TRP A 386 7.70 6.79 4.84
CA TRP A 386 8.04 5.37 4.67
C TRP A 386 8.06 4.60 5.97
N TYR A 387 8.61 5.18 7.03
CA TYR A 387 8.76 4.51 8.32
C TYR A 387 8.40 5.46 9.46
N ARG A 388 7.82 4.92 10.54
CA ARG A 388 7.63 5.63 11.80
C ARG A 388 8.59 5.14 12.87
N ASN A 389 8.89 6.00 13.82
CA ASN A 389 9.50 5.60 15.08
C ASN A 389 8.44 4.92 15.98
N PHE A 390 8.88 4.03 16.85
CA PHE A 390 8.02 3.33 17.82
C PHE A 390 8.37 3.81 19.24
N GLY A 391 7.39 4.27 20.03
CA GLY A 391 7.57 4.86 21.36
C GLY A 391 6.93 6.25 21.51
N ASP A 392 7.37 7.06 22.48
CA ASP A 392 6.84 8.41 22.78
C ASP A 392 7.21 9.49 21.72
N SER A 393 7.75 9.08 20.57
CA SER A 393 8.25 9.98 19.53
C SER A 393 7.42 9.85 18.26
N THR A 394 6.92 10.98 17.76
CA THR A 394 6.16 11.06 16.49
C THR A 394 7.05 11.27 15.26
N MET A 395 8.33 10.93 15.36
CA MET A 395 9.28 10.99 14.26
C MET A 395 8.97 9.96 13.18
N MET A 396 9.20 10.33 11.92
CA MET A 396 9.05 9.48 10.75
C MET A 396 10.15 9.75 9.73
N PHE A 397 10.54 8.72 9.00
CA PHE A 397 11.42 8.84 7.85
C PHE A 397 10.60 9.13 6.60
N VAL A 398 10.99 10.19 5.87
CA VAL A 398 10.32 10.69 4.69
C VAL A 398 11.32 10.91 3.55
N SER A 399 10.85 10.93 2.31
CA SER A 399 11.65 11.32 1.15
C SER A 399 10.88 12.24 0.21
N GLY A 400 11.61 13.11 -0.49
CA GLY A 400 11.08 13.96 -1.56
C GLY A 400 11.92 13.82 -2.84
N SER A 401 11.90 14.85 -3.68
CA SER A 401 12.65 14.91 -4.94
C SER A 401 14.17 14.82 -4.77
N ASP A 402 14.68 15.40 -3.69
CA ASP A 402 16.07 15.76 -3.46
C ASP A 402 16.46 15.60 -1.98
N PHE A 403 15.71 14.81 -1.21
CA PHE A 403 15.99 14.55 0.19
C PHE A 403 15.40 13.22 0.68
N ALA A 404 16.03 12.64 1.70
CA ALA A 404 15.51 11.53 2.48
C ALA A 404 15.96 11.66 3.95
N LEU A 405 15.02 11.94 4.86
CA LEU A 405 15.36 12.42 6.20
C LEU A 405 14.21 12.22 7.19
N PHE A 406 14.46 12.50 8.46
CA PHE A 406 13.48 12.38 9.53
C PHE A 406 12.79 13.70 9.82
N VAL A 407 11.46 13.64 9.99
CA VAL A 407 10.61 14.77 10.40
C VAL A 407 9.60 14.29 11.43
N ASP A 408 9.15 15.19 12.29
CA ASP A 408 8.05 14.91 13.23
C ASP A 408 6.70 15.11 12.51
N ARG A 409 5.82 14.11 12.61
CA ARG A 409 4.46 14.13 12.03
C ARG A 409 3.69 15.42 12.34
N ARG A 410 3.86 15.99 13.54
CA ARG A 410 3.13 17.19 13.99
C ARG A 410 3.38 18.41 13.11
N TRP A 411 4.52 18.47 12.43
CA TRP A 411 4.85 19.56 11.50
C TRP A 411 4.48 19.26 10.06
N THR A 412 3.48 18.40 9.85
CA THR A 412 3.02 17.98 8.51
C THR A 412 1.50 17.99 8.44
N ASP A 413 0.94 17.77 7.26
CA ASP A 413 -0.49 17.53 7.07
C ASP A 413 -0.90 16.06 7.26
N MET A 414 0.04 15.17 7.63
CA MET A 414 -0.24 13.74 7.79
C MET A 414 -1.18 13.45 8.98
N PRO A 415 -2.34 12.79 8.75
CA PRO A 415 -3.22 12.30 9.80
C PRO A 415 -2.56 11.27 10.72
N GLN A 416 -2.96 11.24 11.99
CA GLN A 416 -2.37 10.33 12.99
C GLN A 416 -2.62 8.86 12.68
N ASP A 417 -3.82 8.52 12.24
CA ASP A 417 -4.18 7.16 11.83
C ASP A 417 -3.35 6.66 10.63
N THR A 418 -2.95 7.56 9.74
CA THR A 418 -2.06 7.24 8.63
C THR A 418 -0.62 7.07 9.09
N TYR A 419 -0.15 7.93 10.01
CA TYR A 419 1.15 7.78 10.66
C TYR A 419 1.27 6.44 11.38
N GLU A 420 0.26 6.03 12.15
CA GLU A 420 0.27 4.79 12.92
C GLU A 420 0.31 3.51 12.06
N ARG A 421 -0.13 3.62 10.80
CA ARG A 421 -0.07 2.56 9.78
C ARG A 421 1.30 2.43 9.10
N LEU A 422 2.19 3.42 9.25
CA LEU A 422 3.53 3.32 8.67
C LEU A 422 4.30 2.14 9.30
N PRO A 423 5.11 1.41 8.52
CA PRO A 423 6.05 0.43 9.02
C PRO A 423 6.99 1.01 10.10
N SER A 424 7.38 0.19 11.08
CA SER A 424 8.36 0.59 12.09
C SER A 424 9.76 0.73 11.48
N LEU A 425 10.57 1.64 12.04
CA LEU A 425 12.01 1.74 11.76
C LEU A 425 12.82 0.56 12.32
N GLU A 426 12.23 -0.31 13.14
CA GLU A 426 12.92 -1.44 13.77
C GLU A 426 13.46 -2.43 12.74
N GLY A 427 14.78 -2.70 12.78
CA GLY A 427 15.46 -3.59 11.83
C GLY A 427 15.73 -2.99 10.45
N VAL A 428 15.36 -1.71 10.23
CA VAL A 428 15.60 -0.99 8.97
C VAL A 428 16.52 0.21 9.23
N LYS A 429 17.56 0.37 8.42
CA LYS A 429 18.43 1.56 8.45
C LYS A 429 18.31 2.31 7.12
N PRO A 430 17.37 3.27 7.01
CA PRO A 430 17.20 4.04 5.79
C PRO A 430 18.45 4.87 5.47
N LEU A 431 18.74 5.01 4.18
CA LEU A 431 19.77 5.94 3.71
C LEU A 431 19.22 7.36 3.85
N THR A 432 19.89 8.20 4.63
CA THR A 432 19.49 9.60 4.83
C THR A 432 20.41 10.54 4.07
N PHE A 433 19.83 11.53 3.40
CA PHE A 433 20.54 12.59 2.68
C PHE A 433 19.63 13.83 2.54
N CYS A 434 20.22 14.98 2.25
CA CYS A 434 19.49 16.23 2.05
C CYS A 434 20.25 17.08 1.03
N ASP A 435 19.81 17.04 -0.23
CA ASP A 435 20.40 17.80 -1.33
C ASP A 435 19.47 18.93 -1.82
N ALA A 436 18.29 19.06 -1.21
CA ALA A 436 17.34 20.12 -1.49
C ALA A 436 17.90 21.51 -1.17
N ALA A 437 17.42 22.53 -1.87
CA ALA A 437 17.92 23.91 -1.71
C ALA A 437 17.73 24.49 -0.28
N TRP A 438 16.83 23.91 0.52
CA TRP A 438 16.60 24.28 1.92
C TRP A 438 17.42 23.44 2.92
N CYS A 439 18.16 22.44 2.42
CA CYS A 439 19.06 21.62 3.23
C CYS A 439 20.23 22.44 3.77
N ASN A 440 20.67 22.10 4.98
CA ASN A 440 21.63 22.88 5.76
C ASN A 440 21.16 24.33 6.04
N GLY A 441 19.84 24.54 6.02
CA GLY A 441 19.21 25.81 6.44
C GLY A 441 19.52 26.14 7.92
N PRO A 442 19.36 27.41 8.33
CA PRO A 442 19.82 27.87 9.64
C PRO A 442 19.14 27.09 10.77
N GLY A 443 19.92 26.74 11.80
CA GLY A 443 19.39 26.20 13.05
C GLY A 443 18.51 27.22 13.78
N PRO A 444 17.57 26.79 14.63
CA PRO A 444 16.73 27.72 15.38
C PRO A 444 17.58 28.61 16.30
N THR A 445 17.59 29.91 16.05
CA THR A 445 18.19 30.91 16.95
C THR A 445 17.25 31.24 18.12
N PRO A 446 17.75 31.55 19.33
CA PRO A 446 16.93 31.93 20.47
C PRO A 446 16.37 33.36 20.33
N THR A 447 15.07 33.52 20.59
CA THR A 447 14.24 34.74 20.70
C THR A 447 14.86 35.79 21.66
N PRO A 448 14.77 37.15 21.48
CA PRO A 448 13.48 37.89 21.57
C PRO A 448 13.27 39.32 20.94
N THR A 449 11.97 39.68 20.80
CA THR A 449 11.25 40.98 21.06
C THR A 449 11.11 42.17 20.07
N GLY A 450 9.86 42.40 19.58
CA GLY A 450 9.10 43.68 19.38
C GLY A 450 9.43 44.59 18.17
N GLY A 451 8.54 45.29 17.43
CA GLY A 451 7.07 45.48 17.39
C GLY A 451 6.67 46.73 16.55
N GLY A 452 5.57 46.66 15.74
CA GLY A 452 4.69 47.76 15.18
C GLY A 452 5.25 48.80 14.17
N ALA A 453 4.54 49.44 13.22
CA ALA A 453 3.29 49.26 12.46
C ALA A 453 3.34 50.14 11.18
N ILE A 454 2.70 49.64 10.13
CA ILE A 454 2.41 50.15 8.76
C ILE A 454 2.35 51.68 8.64
N GLN A 455 3.28 52.28 7.89
CA GLN A 455 3.14 53.65 7.36
C GLN A 455 4.15 53.96 6.22
N ALA A 456 3.89 53.52 4.98
CA ALA A 456 4.39 54.20 3.75
C ALA A 456 3.97 53.43 2.48
N LEU A 457 2.67 53.14 2.36
CA LEU A 457 2.03 52.76 1.11
C LEU A 457 1.82 54.00 0.20
N ILE A 458 2.74 54.96 0.25
CA ILE A 458 2.65 56.23 -0.47
C ILE A 458 4.07 56.59 -0.89
N ASN A 459 4.47 56.15 -2.09
CA ASN A 459 5.21 56.92 -3.09
C ASN A 459 5.66 56.00 -4.24
N GLN A 460 4.82 55.92 -5.27
CA GLN A 460 5.20 55.45 -6.60
C GLN A 460 6.12 56.48 -7.26
N GLY A 461 7.29 56.02 -7.72
CA GLY A 461 8.17 56.71 -8.65
C GLY A 461 8.84 55.66 -9.55
N THR A 462 8.79 55.87 -10.86
CA THR A 462 9.17 54.95 -11.93
C THR A 462 10.56 54.31 -11.73
N PRO A 463 10.72 52.97 -11.75
CA PRO A 463 12.02 52.34 -11.55
C PRO A 463 12.93 52.49 -12.79
N PRO A 464 14.22 52.83 -12.59
CA PRO A 464 15.23 52.87 -13.64
C PRO A 464 15.58 51.45 -14.12
N ALA A 465 16.17 51.38 -15.32
CA ALA A 465 16.50 50.14 -16.04
C ALA A 465 17.30 49.12 -15.19
N PRO A 466 17.12 47.81 -15.42
CA PRO A 466 17.81 46.76 -14.69
C PRO A 466 19.33 46.87 -14.72
N PRO A 467 20.02 46.82 -13.56
CA PRO A 467 21.46 46.67 -13.52
C PRO A 467 21.85 45.27 -13.99
N ASP A 468 22.85 45.20 -14.86
CA ASP A 468 23.45 43.94 -15.30
C ASP A 468 24.31 43.34 -14.17
N ILE A 469 23.91 42.17 -13.66
CA ILE A 469 24.63 41.41 -12.62
C ILE A 469 26.10 41.16 -13.00
N ASN A 470 26.39 41.01 -14.30
CA ASN A 470 27.75 40.76 -14.78
C ASN A 470 28.68 41.98 -14.59
N GLN A 471 28.13 43.20 -14.47
CA GLN A 471 28.93 44.40 -14.21
C GLN A 471 29.32 44.53 -12.73
N VAL A 472 28.46 44.09 -11.81
CA VAL A 472 28.69 44.20 -10.35
C VAL A 472 29.65 43.12 -9.84
N GLN A 473 29.60 41.91 -10.42
CA GLN A 473 30.49 40.80 -10.09
C GLN A 473 31.99 41.12 -10.28
N ASN A 474 32.32 42.04 -11.19
CA ASN A 474 33.70 42.44 -11.45
C ASN A 474 34.24 43.53 -10.49
N GLN A 475 33.38 44.10 -9.64
CA GLN A 475 33.73 45.25 -8.77
C GLN A 475 33.51 44.98 -7.28
N LYS A 476 32.65 44.02 -6.93
CA LYS A 476 32.26 43.73 -5.54
C LYS A 476 32.36 42.24 -5.24
N THR A 477 32.62 41.91 -3.98
CA THR A 477 32.69 40.51 -3.54
C THR A 477 31.27 39.97 -3.33
N GLN A 478 30.93 38.87 -4.00
CA GLN A 478 29.67 38.18 -3.79
C GLN A 478 29.70 37.41 -2.47
N VAL A 479 28.67 37.56 -1.65
CA VAL A 479 28.43 36.76 -0.44
C VAL A 479 27.04 36.12 -0.50
N SER A 480 26.78 35.16 0.38
CA SER A 480 25.47 34.49 0.48
C SER A 480 24.57 35.19 1.49
N TRP A 481 23.27 34.87 1.49
CA TRP A 481 22.31 35.36 2.48
C TRP A 481 22.74 35.18 3.95
N ASN A 482 23.57 34.17 4.28
CA ASN A 482 24.10 33.96 5.63
C ASN A 482 24.98 35.12 6.14
N ASN A 483 25.54 35.87 5.20
CA ASN A 483 26.33 37.07 5.46
C ASN A 483 25.44 38.31 5.56
N ILE A 484 24.13 38.22 5.38
CA ILE A 484 23.22 39.35 5.54
C ILE A 484 22.73 39.40 6.99
N ARG A 485 23.12 40.47 7.69
CA ARG A 485 22.54 40.80 8.99
C ARG A 485 21.23 41.52 8.77
N VAL A 486 20.14 40.93 9.28
CA VAL A 486 18.79 41.46 9.17
C VAL A 486 18.34 42.00 10.53
N THR A 487 18.07 43.30 10.61
CA THR A 487 17.44 43.88 11.80
C THR A 487 15.97 44.11 11.51
N TYR A 488 15.09 43.42 12.23
CA TYR A 488 13.65 43.53 12.06
C TYR A 488 13.13 44.74 12.80
N LEU A 489 12.36 45.57 12.10
CA LEU A 489 11.75 46.76 12.67
C LEU A 489 10.26 46.54 12.91
N LEU A 490 9.60 45.93 11.92
CA LEU A 490 8.17 45.70 11.95
C LEU A 490 7.77 44.41 11.25
N ASP A 491 6.84 43.69 11.86
CA ASP A 491 6.09 42.60 11.29
C ASP A 491 4.66 42.93 10.86
N ASN A 492 4.31 42.53 9.64
CA ASN A 492 2.95 42.51 9.14
C ASN A 492 2.54 41.05 8.85
N ALA A 493 2.11 40.36 9.91
CA ALA A 493 1.71 38.96 9.83
C ALA A 493 0.57 38.70 8.84
N ALA A 494 -0.34 39.67 8.66
CA ALA A 494 -1.46 39.54 7.72
C ALA A 494 -1.00 39.56 6.25
N ALA A 495 -0.03 40.42 5.91
CA ALA A 495 0.56 40.48 4.57
C ALA A 495 1.75 39.51 4.38
N ARG A 496 2.18 38.86 5.46
CA ARG A 496 3.38 38.02 5.53
C ARG A 496 4.67 38.76 5.12
N THR A 497 4.81 40.01 5.55
CA THR A 497 5.99 40.86 5.28
C THR A 497 6.62 41.39 6.57
N ALA A 498 7.91 41.73 6.50
CA ALA A 498 8.62 42.51 7.51
C ALA A 498 9.33 43.72 6.88
N GLN A 499 9.37 44.81 7.65
CA GLN A 499 10.27 45.92 7.41
C GLN A 499 11.59 45.65 8.15
N VAL A 500 12.69 45.72 7.41
CA VAL A 500 14.02 45.35 7.90
C VAL A 500 15.06 46.37 7.45
N THR A 501 16.11 46.54 8.26
CA THR A 501 17.39 47.06 7.76
C THR A 501 18.33 45.90 7.47
N LEU A 502 19.16 46.07 6.44
CA LEU A 502 20.09 45.05 5.99
C LEU A 502 21.52 45.58 6.02
N GLU A 503 22.44 44.72 6.43
CA GLU A 503 23.88 44.93 6.34
C GLU A 503 24.55 43.68 5.77
N ILE A 504 25.63 43.86 5.00
CA ILE A 504 26.37 42.77 4.35
C ILE A 504 27.68 42.56 5.10
N CYS A 505 27.86 41.38 5.66
CA CYS A 505 28.98 41.02 6.51
C CYS A 505 30.08 40.29 5.75
N ALA A 506 31.34 40.46 6.21
CA ALA A 506 32.49 39.76 5.65
C ALA A 506 32.39 38.24 5.83
N ASP A 507 31.80 37.80 6.95
CA ASP A 507 31.60 36.41 7.31
C ASP A 507 30.29 36.23 8.11
N THR A 508 29.99 34.99 8.46
CA THR A 508 28.76 34.60 9.17
C THR A 508 28.82 34.86 10.67
N SER A 509 29.94 35.37 11.21
CA SER A 509 30.00 35.84 12.61
C SER A 509 29.27 37.17 12.80
N GLN A 510 28.96 37.87 11.70
CA GLN A 510 28.21 39.13 11.63
C GLN A 510 28.82 40.27 12.49
N THR A 511 30.14 40.25 12.63
CA THR A 511 30.91 41.23 13.42
C THR A 511 31.43 42.41 12.57
N ASP A 512 31.81 42.17 11.31
CA ASP A 512 32.24 43.18 10.34
C ASP A 512 31.24 43.27 9.18
N CYS A 513 30.39 44.31 9.20
CA CYS A 513 29.30 44.48 8.23
C CYS A 513 29.25 45.89 7.66
N GLU A 514 28.88 45.99 6.37
CA GLU A 514 28.68 47.25 5.67
C GLU A 514 27.19 47.48 5.36
N PRO A 515 26.71 48.73 5.35
CA PRO A 515 25.30 49.03 5.13
C PRO A 515 24.86 48.66 3.72
N VAL A 516 23.65 48.10 3.58
CA VAL A 516 23.03 47.92 2.27
C VAL A 516 22.61 49.28 1.73
N THR A 517 23.18 49.62 0.57
CA THR A 517 22.96 50.88 -0.15
C THR A 517 21.82 50.79 -1.16
N ARG A 518 21.62 49.61 -1.77
CA ARG A 518 20.59 49.38 -2.79
C ARG A 518 20.12 47.93 -2.77
N VAL A 519 18.83 47.71 -3.01
CA VAL A 519 18.29 46.39 -3.34
C VAL A 519 17.55 46.47 -4.67
N TYR A 520 17.93 45.61 -5.61
CA TYR A 520 17.24 45.47 -6.89
C TYR A 520 16.63 44.07 -6.99
N ASP A 521 15.36 43.99 -7.36
CA ASP A 521 14.65 42.73 -7.56
C ASP A 521 14.63 42.42 -9.06
N ASN A 522 15.43 41.42 -9.46
CA ASN A 522 15.53 41.04 -10.86
C ASN A 522 14.30 40.29 -11.37
N THR A 523 13.45 39.77 -10.48
CA THR A 523 12.21 39.09 -10.85
C THR A 523 11.17 40.11 -11.33
N THR A 524 11.10 41.25 -10.64
CA THR A 524 10.18 42.34 -10.98
C THR A 524 10.80 43.36 -11.92
N GLY A 525 12.13 43.34 -12.08
CA GLY A 525 12.85 44.35 -12.86
C GLY A 525 12.75 45.73 -12.22
N THR A 526 12.75 45.80 -10.89
CA THR A 526 12.60 47.08 -10.16
C THR A 526 13.51 47.16 -8.95
N ALA A 527 13.95 48.38 -8.62
CA ALA A 527 14.60 48.63 -7.34
C ALA A 527 13.57 48.56 -6.22
N LYS A 528 13.87 47.82 -5.14
CA LYS A 528 13.03 47.84 -3.94
C LYS A 528 13.09 49.24 -3.32
N ALA A 529 11.92 49.80 -3.04
CA ALA A 529 11.80 51.12 -2.45
C ALA A 529 12.42 51.14 -1.04
N VAL A 530 13.16 52.21 -0.74
CA VAL A 530 13.58 52.52 0.63
C VAL A 530 12.39 53.18 1.32
N LEU A 531 11.83 52.52 2.32
CA LEU A 531 10.63 52.98 3.02
C LEU A 531 10.95 54.09 4.02
N SER A 532 12.10 54.01 4.68
CA SER A 532 12.62 54.98 5.64
C SER A 532 14.11 54.74 5.89
N GLN A 533 14.72 55.51 6.79
CA GLN A 533 16.06 55.25 7.29
C GLN A 533 16.06 55.16 8.82
N GLN A 534 16.75 54.16 9.36
CA GLN A 534 16.94 53.99 10.80
C GLN A 534 18.41 53.73 11.09
N ASN A 535 19.01 54.51 11.99
CA ASN A 535 20.45 54.43 12.32
C ASN A 535 21.37 54.49 11.08
N ASN A 536 21.05 55.35 10.12
CA ASN A 536 21.71 55.48 8.82
C ASN A 536 21.66 54.21 7.92
N LEU A 537 20.78 53.26 8.23
CA LEU A 537 20.49 52.10 7.38
C LEU A 537 19.16 52.29 6.65
N ASN A 538 19.12 51.89 5.39
CA ASN A 538 17.89 51.89 4.60
C ASN A 538 16.93 50.80 5.10
N VAL A 539 15.66 51.15 5.25
CA VAL A 539 14.59 50.23 5.60
C VAL A 539 13.90 49.73 4.34
N TYR A 540 13.80 48.40 4.20
CA TYR A 540 13.15 47.73 3.08
C TYR A 540 12.03 46.83 3.58
N GLU A 541 10.98 46.65 2.78
CA GLU A 541 9.97 45.62 3.04
C GLU A 541 10.22 44.36 2.22
N PHE A 542 10.17 43.22 2.90
CA PHE A 542 10.32 41.90 2.32
C PHE A 542 9.26 40.94 2.82
N ALA A 543 8.88 39.99 1.98
CA ALA A 543 8.06 38.85 2.41
C ALA A 543 8.90 37.92 3.31
N TYR A 544 8.23 37.19 4.21
CA TYR A 544 8.88 36.14 4.99
C TYR A 544 9.38 35.00 4.08
N GLY A 545 10.48 34.38 4.49
CA GLY A 545 11.14 33.27 3.82
C GLY A 545 12.36 33.70 3.02
N TYR A 546 12.82 32.77 2.18
CA TYR A 546 13.96 32.97 1.29
C TYR A 546 13.54 33.75 0.05
N THR A 547 14.26 34.81 -0.27
CA THR A 547 14.11 35.54 -1.52
C THR A 547 15.42 35.49 -2.29
N SER A 548 15.41 34.89 -3.48
CA SER A 548 16.52 34.84 -4.43
C SER A 548 16.30 35.81 -5.61
N ASN A 549 17.24 35.86 -6.55
CA ASN A 549 17.21 36.75 -7.72
C ASN A 549 17.19 38.24 -7.35
N LEU A 550 17.82 38.58 -6.23
CA LEU A 550 18.03 39.95 -5.82
C LEU A 550 19.42 40.42 -6.26
N LEU A 551 19.64 41.72 -6.18
CA LEU A 551 20.96 42.33 -6.17
C LEU A 551 20.97 43.30 -4.98
N ILE A 552 21.43 42.79 -3.85
CA ILE A 552 21.56 43.52 -2.57
C ILE A 552 22.99 44.04 -2.51
N GLU A 553 23.18 45.35 -2.56
CA GLU A 553 24.50 45.95 -2.72
C GLU A 553 24.92 46.77 -1.49
N GLY A 554 26.12 46.50 -1.00
CA GLY A 554 26.88 47.37 -0.12
C GLY A 554 28.00 48.09 -0.88
N PRO A 555 28.84 48.86 -0.16
CA PRO A 555 30.03 49.51 -0.70
C PRO A 555 31.00 48.57 -1.44
N THR A 556 31.31 47.41 -0.87
CA THR A 556 32.35 46.49 -1.39
C THR A 556 31.84 45.08 -1.67
N ARG A 557 30.63 44.75 -1.21
CA ARG A 557 30.02 43.42 -1.30
C ARG A 557 28.62 43.49 -1.91
N PHE A 558 28.16 42.34 -2.39
CA PHE A 558 26.76 42.18 -2.77
C PHE A 558 26.27 40.76 -2.47
N SER A 559 24.96 40.61 -2.32
CA SER A 559 24.30 39.31 -2.12
C SER A 559 23.17 39.12 -3.14
N PRO A 560 23.05 37.95 -3.78
CA PRO A 560 21.96 37.66 -4.71
C PRO A 560 20.66 37.23 -4.00
N ASP A 561 20.72 37.04 -2.69
CA ASP A 561 19.69 36.41 -1.88
C ASP A 561 19.63 36.97 -0.45
N VAL A 562 18.47 36.79 0.20
CA VAL A 562 18.25 37.12 1.61
C VAL A 562 17.20 36.18 2.22
N TRP A 563 17.32 35.92 3.53
CA TRP A 563 16.31 35.22 4.31
C TRP A 563 15.66 36.16 5.33
N ILE A 564 14.34 36.25 5.31
CA ILE A 564 13.55 37.08 6.24
C ILE A 564 12.68 36.17 7.09
N SER A 565 12.99 36.07 8.37
CA SER A 565 12.35 35.18 9.31
C SER A 565 10.93 35.62 9.65
N ASP A 566 10.00 34.67 9.60
CA ASP A 566 8.63 34.85 10.11
C ASP A 566 8.68 35.12 11.62
N PRO A 567 7.83 36.01 12.18
CA PRO A 567 7.81 36.28 13.61
C PRO A 567 7.51 35.04 14.47
N THR A 568 6.91 33.99 13.91
CA THR A 568 6.65 32.73 14.61
C THR A 568 7.89 31.85 14.82
N ILE A 569 8.99 32.14 14.12
CA ILE A 569 10.27 31.42 14.22
C ILE A 569 11.40 32.31 14.79
N ARG A 570 11.08 33.56 15.17
CA ARG A 570 12.01 34.53 15.76
C ARG A 570 11.99 34.51 17.28
#